data_AF-X1EVB6-F1
#
_entry.id   AF-X1EVB6-F1
#
_cell.length_a   1.000
_cell.length_b   1.000
_cell.length_c   1.000
_cell.angle_alpha   90.00
_cell.angle_beta   90.00
_cell.angle_gamma   90.00
#
_symmetry.space_group_name_H-M   'P 1'
#
loop_
_entity.id
_entity.type
_entity.pdbx_description
1 polymer ?
#
loop_
_entity_poly.entity_id
_entity_poly.type
_entity_poly.pdbx_seq_one_letter_code
_entity_poly.pdbx_strand_id
1 'polypeptide(L)' 'MVNLRLSETAEKIGGKILQGSPSLSFHKFNIDSRLTEPGELFFALVSER' A
#
# COMPACT_ATOMS: atom_id res chain seq x y z
N MET A 1 4.10 1.48 15.61
CA MET A 1 3.29 1.67 14.39
C MET A 1 4.26 2.00 13.25
N VAL A 2 4.13 1.35 12.09
CA VAL A 2 5.09 1.47 10.98
C VAL A 2 4.64 2.61 10.04
N ASN A 3 5.57 3.45 9.59
CA ASN A 3 5.34 4.46 8.57
C ASN A 3 6.26 4.15 7.38
N LEU A 4 5.68 3.96 6.19
CA LEU A 4 6.44 3.63 4.97
C LEU A 4 6.07 4.59 3.85
N ARG A 5 7.08 5.06 3.13
CA ARG A 5 6.91 5.75 1.86
C ARG A 5 6.49 4.77 0.77
N LEU A 6 5.80 5.28 -0.25
CA LEU A 6 5.45 4.50 -1.42
C LEU A 6 6.70 3.94 -2.13
N SER A 7 7.79 4.71 -2.17
CA SER A 7 9.09 4.25 -2.69
C SER A 7 9.66 3.07 -1.93
N GLU A 8 9.65 3.14 -0.59
CA GLU A 8 10.18 2.08 0.27
C GLU A 8 9.33 0.80 0.16
N THR A 9 8.02 0.96 0.01
CA THR A 9 7.10 -0.15 -0.20
C THR A 9 7.38 -0.84 -1.53
N ALA A 10 7.51 -0.06 -2.62
CA ALA A 10 7.81 -0.60 -3.95
C ALA A 10 9.16 -1.34 -3.97
N GLU A 11 10.20 -0.78 -3.35
CA GLU A 11 11.52 -1.42 -3.24
C GLU A 11 11.44 -2.76 -2.48
N LYS A 12 10.79 -2.78 -1.30
CA LYS A 12 10.69 -3.98 -0.45
C LYS A 12 9.97 -5.14 -1.12
N ILE A 13 8.98 -4.86 -1.96
CA ILE A 13 8.18 -5.89 -2.64
C ILE A 13 8.67 -6.20 -4.05
N GLY A 14 9.75 -5.55 -4.52
CA GLY A 14 10.20 -5.65 -5.91
C GLY A 14 9.19 -5.10 -6.91
N GLY A 15 8.35 -4.17 -6.48
CA GLY A 15 7.28 -3.55 -7.27
C GLY A 15 7.73 -2.29 -8.01
N LYS A 16 6.83 -1.75 -8.83
CA LYS A 16 7.02 -0.50 -9.57
C LYS A 16 5.87 0.45 -9.30
N ILE A 17 6.18 1.72 -9.01
CA ILE A 17 5.16 2.77 -8.87
C ILE A 17 4.62 3.09 -10.26
N LEU A 18 3.34 2.76 -10.49
CA LEU A 18 2.63 3.11 -11.73
C LEU A 18 1.96 4.49 -11.62
N GLN A 19 1.53 4.88 -10.41
CA GLN A 19 0.84 6.14 -10.12
C GLN A 19 1.08 6.58 -8.67
N GLY A 20 1.04 7.89 -8.44
CA GLY A 20 1.21 8.50 -7.12
C GLY A 20 2.60 9.06 -6.90
N SER A 21 2.77 9.85 -5.84
CA SER A 21 4.08 10.39 -5.49
C SER A 21 4.89 9.37 -4.67
N PRO A 22 6.17 9.12 -5.02
CA PRO A 22 7.07 8.26 -4.24
C PRO A 22 7.24 8.70 -2.77
N SER A 23 7.02 10.00 -2.49
CA SER A 23 7.13 10.57 -1.14
C SER A 23 5.89 10.38 -0.26
N LEU A 24 4.77 9.88 -0.81
CA LEU A 24 3.57 9.60 -0.02
C LEU A 24 3.90 8.58 1.06
N SER A 25 3.47 8.87 2.28
CA SER A 25 3.74 8.05 3.46
C SER A 25 2.44 7.46 3.98
N PHE A 26 2.47 6.16 4.27
CA PHE A 26 1.33 5.39 4.77
C PHE A 26 1.66 4.84 6.15
N HIS A 27 0.70 5.00 7.06
CA HIS A 27 0.80 4.57 8.46
C HIS A 27 -0.28 3.53 8.83
N LYS A 28 -1.20 3.26 7.91
CA LYS A 28 -2.26 2.27 7.99
C LYS A 28 -2.28 1.45 6.69
N PHE A 29 -2.49 0.15 6.83
CA PHE A 29 -2.43 -0.84 5.75
C PHE A 29 -3.61 -1.79 5.90
N ASN A 30 -4.24 -2.17 4.79
CA ASN A 30 -5.46 -2.98 4.83
C ASN A 30 -5.56 -3.90 3.58
N ILE A 31 -6.31 -4.99 3.71
CA ILE A 31 -6.66 -5.96 2.65
C ILE A 31 -8.17 -6.11 2.44
N ASP A 32 -9.00 -5.56 3.35
CA ASP A 32 -10.46 -5.58 3.27
C ASP A 32 -10.99 -4.24 2.72
N SER A 33 -11.46 -4.25 1.48
CA SER A 33 -11.95 -3.06 0.80
C SER A 33 -13.19 -2.44 1.45
N ARG A 34 -13.92 -3.18 2.30
CA ARG A 34 -15.11 -2.68 3.01
C ARG A 34 -14.75 -1.75 4.16
N LEU A 35 -13.50 -1.78 4.61
CA LEU A 35 -12.98 -1.03 5.76
C LEU A 35 -11.97 0.05 5.37
N THR A 36 -11.76 0.30 4.07
CA THR A 36 -10.76 1.27 3.61
C THR A 36 -11.10 2.69 4.03
N GLU A 37 -10.13 3.38 4.63
CA GLU A 37 -10.22 4.78 5.01
C GLU A 37 -9.29 5.68 4.15
N PRO A 38 -9.56 6.99 4.05
CA PRO A 38 -8.65 7.92 3.41
C PRO A 38 -7.25 7.89 4.04
N GLY A 39 -6.22 7.74 3.20
CA GLY A 39 -4.81 7.74 3.63
C GLY A 39 -4.24 6.36 3.99
N GLU A 40 -5.01 5.29 3.81
CA GLU A 40 -4.50 3.92 3.93
C GLU A 40 -3.87 3.40 2.63
N LEU A 41 -2.94 2.44 2.77
CA LEU A 41 -2.48 1.64 1.64
C LEU A 41 -3.23 0.31 1.60
N PHE A 42 -4.04 0.14 0.56
CA PHE A 42 -4.81 -1.09 0.32
C PHE A 42 -4.01 -2.09 -0.54
N PHE A 43 -3.93 -3.34 -0.08
CA PHE A 43 -3.32 -4.44 -0.82
C PHE A 43 -4.41 -5.34 -1.44
N ALA A 44 -4.49 -5.32 -2.77
CA ALA A 44 -5.41 -6.17 -3.51
C ALA A 44 -4.89 -7.61 -3.58
N LEU A 45 -5.43 -8.50 -2.75
CA LEU A 45 -5.06 -9.91 -2.74
C LEU A 45 -5.86 -10.70 -3.78
N VAL A 46 -5.22 -11.74 -4.32
CA VAL A 46 -5.84 -12.76 -5.18
C VAL A 46 -5.69 -14.11 -4.48
N SER A 47 -6.75 -14.92 -4.46
CA SER A 47 -6.76 -16.27 -3.89
C SER A 47 -7.39 -17.25 -4.88
N GLU A 48 -7.07 -18.54 -4.74
CA GLU A 48 -7.73 -19.61 -5.50
C GLU A 48 -9.18 -19.79 -5.03
N ARG A 49 -10.04 -20.33 -5.90
CA ARG A 49 -11.46 -20.58 -5.62
C ARG A 49 -11.68 -21.91 -4.92
#